data_AF-A0A537EMD6-F1
#
_entry.id   AF-A0A537EMD6-F1
#
_cell.length_a   1.000
_cell.length_b   1.000
_cell.length_c   1.000
_cell.angle_alpha   90.00
_cell.angle_beta   90.00
_cell.angle_gamma   90.00
#
_symmetry.space_group_name_H-M   'P 1'
#
loop_
_entity.id
_entity.type
_entity.pdbx_description
1 polymer ?
#
loop_
_entity_poly.entity_id
_entity_poly.type
_entity_poly.pdbx_seq_one_letter_code
_entity_poly.pdbx_strand_id
1 'polypeptide(L)'
;MKGVSHVPFEEFSMRKVEDLVEQLEKARPKDSKVEVNQMEESRHSPCMQEMVAVMVHNLEDGRSPPQIYAIYQFCASCKVGVRVL
;
A
#
# COMPACT_ATOMS: atom_id res chain seq x y z
N MET A 1 3.41 26.98 -16.38
CA MET A 1 3.65 25.55 -16.07
C MET A 1 2.58 25.10 -15.09
N LYS A 2 1.67 24.20 -15.49
CA LYS A 2 0.71 23.60 -14.56
C LYS A 2 1.44 22.50 -13.80
N GLY A 3 1.93 22.82 -12.60
CA GLY A 3 2.43 21.80 -11.68
C GLY A 3 1.25 20.93 -11.30
N VAL A 4 1.24 19.68 -11.76
CA VAL A 4 0.32 18.69 -11.21
C VAL A 4 0.76 18.52 -9.76
N SER A 5 -0.08 18.98 -8.83
CA SER A 5 0.12 18.71 -7.42
C SER A 5 0.00 17.20 -7.25
N HIS A 6 1.13 16.51 -7.21
CA HIS A 6 1.18 15.13 -6.77
C HIS A 6 0.74 15.16 -5.31
N VAL A 7 -0.50 14.76 -5.03
CA VAL A 7 -0.95 14.60 -3.65
C VAL A 7 -0.13 13.43 -3.12
N PRO A 8 0.74 13.63 -2.12
CA PRO A 8 1.67 12.58 -1.68
C PRO A 8 0.94 11.40 -1.05
N PHE A 9 -0.30 11.62 -0.60
CA PHE A 9 -1.15 10.62 -0.01
C PHE A 9 -2.57 10.74 -0.58
N GLU A 10 -3.17 9.61 -0.97
CA GLU A 10 -4.56 9.57 -1.42
C GLU A 10 -5.34 8.60 -0.53
N GLU A 11 -6.32 9.14 0.21
CA GLU A 11 -7.22 8.36 1.05
C GLU A 11 -8.41 7.84 0.24
N PHE A 12 -8.78 6.58 0.47
CA PHE A 12 -9.94 5.95 -0.14
C PHE A 12 -10.63 5.01 0.84
N SER A 13 -11.95 4.85 0.67
CA SER A 13 -12.73 3.90 1.47
C SER A 13 -12.58 2.49 0.94
N MET A 14 -12.32 1.53 1.83
CA MET A 14 -12.25 0.11 1.49
C MET A 14 -12.66 -0.76 2.67
N ARG A 15 -13.43 -1.81 2.41
CA ARG A 15 -14.03 -2.61 3.50
C ARG A 15 -13.01 -3.50 4.21
N LYS A 16 -12.08 -4.06 3.44
CA LYS A 16 -11.16 -5.11 3.85
C LYS A 16 -9.82 -4.99 3.13
N VAL A 17 -8.72 -5.37 3.78
CA VAL A 17 -7.39 -5.34 3.15
C VAL A 17 -7.29 -6.36 2.02
N GLU A 18 -8.03 -7.46 2.11
CA GLU A 18 -8.06 -8.51 1.09
C GLU A 18 -8.60 -7.97 -0.25
N ASP A 19 -9.56 -7.03 -0.21
CA ASP A 19 -10.09 -6.39 -1.42
C ASP A 19 -9.00 -5.54 -2.13
N LEU A 20 -8.08 -4.94 -1.35
CA LEU A 20 -6.92 -4.20 -1.87
C LEU A 20 -5.92 -5.17 -2.50
N VAL A 21 -5.59 -6.24 -1.78
CA VAL A 21 -4.64 -7.26 -2.23
C VAL A 21 -5.11 -7.87 -3.54
N GLU A 22 -6.39 -8.24 -3.66
CA GLU A 22 -6.93 -8.82 -4.90
C GLU A 22 -6.80 -7.86 -6.10
N GLN A 23 -7.03 -6.56 -5.88
CA GLN A 23 -6.88 -5.56 -6.94
C GLN A 23 -5.42 -5.40 -7.36
N LEU A 24 -4.50 -5.35 -6.40
CA LEU A 24 -3.07 -5.23 -6.66
C LEU A 24 -2.52 -6.49 -7.33
N GLU A 25 -2.94 -7.68 -6.92
CA GLU A 25 -2.58 -8.95 -7.55
C GLU A 25 -2.95 -8.99 -9.04
N LYS A 26 -4.09 -8.40 -9.42
CA LYS A 26 -4.54 -8.30 -10.82
C LYS A 26 -3.80 -7.21 -11.61
N ALA A 27 -3.40 -6.12 -10.96
CA ALA A 27 -2.83 -4.94 -11.61
C ALA A 27 -1.30 -4.90 -11.63
N ARG A 28 -0.64 -5.71 -10.78
CA ARG A 28 0.81 -5.65 -10.60
C ARG A 28 1.58 -5.96 -11.90
N PRO A 29 2.80 -5.42 -12.07
CA PRO A 29 3.69 -5.82 -13.15
C PRO A 29 4.01 -7.32 -13.13
N LYS A 30 4.40 -7.85 -14.29
CA LYS A 30 4.99 -9.20 -14.37
C LYS A 30 6.24 -9.27 -13.47
N ASP A 31 6.47 -10.43 -12.86
CA ASP A 31 7.63 -10.68 -11.99
C ASP A 31 7.67 -9.79 -10.72
N SER A 32 6.49 -9.40 -10.23
CA SER A 32 6.29 -8.73 -8.95
C SER A 32 5.35 -9.51 -8.03
N LYS A 33 5.38 -9.20 -6.74
CA LYS A 33 4.49 -9.77 -5.72
C LYS A 33 3.83 -8.66 -4.89
N VAL A 34 2.69 -9.00 -4.28
CA VAL A 34 2.06 -8.19 -3.24
C VAL A 34 2.48 -8.76 -1.90
N GLU A 35 2.98 -7.91 -1.02
CA GLU A 35 3.38 -8.26 0.34
C GLU A 35 2.51 -7.49 1.34
N VAL A 36 2.06 -8.17 2.40
CA VAL A 36 1.19 -7.61 3.43
C VAL A 36 1.92 -7.72 4.76
N ASN A 37 2.20 -6.60 5.40
CA ASN A 37 2.94 -6.53 6.66
C ASN A 37 2.13 -5.79 7.72
N GLN A 38 2.10 -6.32 8.94
CA GLN A 38 1.61 -5.56 10.08
C GLN A 38 2.68 -4.55 10.51
N MET A 39 2.27 -3.31 10.77
CA MET A 39 3.16 -2.26 11.21
C MET A 39 2.81 -1.85 12.64
N GLU A 40 3.52 -2.38 13.64
CA GLU A 40 3.30 -2.06 15.06
C GLU A 40 3.50 -0.55 15.37
N GLU A 41 4.40 0.10 14.61
CA GLU A 41 4.70 1.53 14.77
C GLU A 41 3.83 2.45 13.91
N SER A 42 3.11 1.92 12.92
CA SER A 42 2.23 2.73 12.06
C SER A 42 0.80 2.67 12.57
N ARG A 43 0.28 3.82 13.01
CA ARG A 43 -1.07 3.94 13.56
C ARG A 43 -1.89 4.95 12.79
N HIS A 44 -3.14 4.61 12.56
CA HIS A 44 -4.08 5.53 11.96
C HIS A 44 -4.44 6.62 12.98
N SER A 45 -3.93 7.84 12.79
CA SER A 45 -4.05 8.94 13.77
C SER A 45 -5.47 9.15 14.34
N PRO A 46 -6.57 9.04 13.56
CA PRO A 46 -7.93 9.19 14.09
C PRO A 46 -8.38 8.13 15.09
N CYS A 47 -8.01 6.86 14.91
CA CYS A 47 -8.49 5.75 15.77
C CYS A 47 -7.38 5.07 16.58
N MET A 48 -6.13 5.46 16.34
CA MET A 48 -4.91 4.94 16.96
C MET A 48 -4.70 3.43 16.81
N GLN A 49 -5.46 2.77 15.93
CA GLN A 49 -5.27 1.36 15.62
C GLN A 49 -4.10 1.19 14.67
N GLU A 50 -3.40 0.07 14.83
CA GLU A 50 -2.32 -0.35 13.94
C GLU A 50 -2.82 -0.47 12.51
N MET A 51 -1.96 -0.07 11.58
CA MET A 51 -2.22 -0.16 10.16
C MET A 51 -1.49 -1.34 9.56
N VAL A 52 -2.07 -1.87 8.48
CA VAL A 52 -1.46 -2.89 7.64
C VAL A 52 -0.80 -2.19 6.46
N ALA A 53 0.47 -2.45 6.20
CA ALA A 53 1.13 -2.04 4.97
C ALA A 53 0.90 -3.10 3.89
N VAL A 54 0.59 -2.64 2.68
CA VAL A 54 0.52 -3.47 1.48
C VAL A 54 1.49 -2.90 0.46
N MET A 55 2.48 -3.69 0.06
CA MET A 55 3.56 -3.27 -0.83
C MET A 55 3.55 -4.11 -2.09
N VAL A 56 3.73 -3.48 -3.25
CA VAL A 56 3.96 -4.16 -4.52
C VAL A 56 5.40 -3.95 -4.92
N HIS A 57 6.15 -5.03 -5.08
CA HIS A 57 7.56 -4.95 -5.45
C HIS A 57 7.99 -6.15 -6.29
N ASN A 58 9.11 -6.02 -7.02
CA ASN A 58 9.66 -7.12 -7.81
C ASN A 58 10.03 -8.32 -6.93
N LEU A 59 10.04 -9.51 -7.54
CA LEU A 59 10.61 -10.70 -6.92
C LEU A 59 12.12 -10.48 -6.73
N GLU A 60 12.63 -10.71 -5.52
CA GLU A 60 14.06 -10.60 -5.24
C GLU A 60 14.83 -11.66 -6.03
N ASP A 61 15.71 -11.23 -6.93
CA ASP A 61 16.60 -12.10 -7.70
C ASP A 61 18.05 -12.09 -7.18
N GLY A 62 18.28 -11.38 -6.07
CA GLY A 62 19.58 -11.20 -5.41
C GLY A 62 20.59 -10.35 -6.17
N ARG A 63 20.21 -9.76 -7.32
CA ARG A 63 21.13 -8.99 -8.19
C ARG A 63 20.86 -7.50 -8.18
N SER A 64 19.63 -7.09 -7.86
CA SER A 64 19.23 -5.68 -7.83
C SER A 64 18.50 -5.32 -6.53
N PRO A 65 18.58 -4.07 -6.06
CA PRO A 65 17.72 -3.57 -4.99
C PRO A 65 16.25 -3.80 -5.34
N PRO A 66 15.38 -4.11 -4.36
CA PRO A 66 13.96 -4.30 -4.60
C PRO A 66 13.36 -3.02 -5.19
N GLN A 67 12.75 -3.15 -6.37
CA GLN A 67 11.99 -2.10 -7.00
C GLN A 67 10.58 -2.11 -6.42
N ILE A 68 10.24 -1.05 -5.70
CA ILE A 68 8.90 -0.82 -5.15
C ILE A 68 8.05 -0.10 -6.19
N TYR A 69 6.91 -0.68 -6.53
CA TYR A 69 5.96 -0.13 -7.50
C TYR A 69 4.84 0.66 -6.83
N ALA A 70 4.39 0.22 -5.65
CA ALA A 70 3.34 0.90 -4.90
C ALA A 70 3.42 0.54 -3.41
N ILE A 71 2.99 1.48 -2.57
CA ILE A 71 2.83 1.28 -1.12
C ILE A 71 1.46 1.81 -0.71
N TYR A 72 0.74 0.99 0.05
CA TYR A 72 -0.51 1.35 0.67
C TYR A 72 -0.46 1.07 2.17
N GLN A 73 -1.25 1.81 2.93
CA GLN A 73 -1.54 1.54 4.32
C GLN A 73 -3.04 1.42 4.51
N PHE A 74 -3.49 0.46 5.32
CA PHE A 74 -4.90 0.21 5.54
C PHE A 74 -5.22 0.15 7.03
N CYS A 75 -6.27 0.87 7.43
CA CYS A 75 -6.85 0.78 8.76
C CYS A 75 -8.14 -0.04 8.73
N ALA A 76 -8.13 -1.25 9.31
CA ALA A 76 -9.29 -2.13 9.35
C ALA A 76 -10.46 -1.57 10.18
N SER A 77 -10.16 -0.80 11.22
CA SER A 77 -11.19 -0.18 12.09
C SER A 77 -11.95 0.92 11.35
N CYS A 78 -11.22 1.82 10.68
CA CYS A 78 -11.82 2.95 9.96
C CYS A 78 -12.24 2.60 8.54
N LYS A 79 -11.81 1.46 7.99
CA LYS A 79 -12.09 1.04 6.61
C LYS A 79 -11.56 2.06 5.58
N VAL A 80 -10.36 2.55 5.86
CA VAL A 80 -9.65 3.54 5.04
C VAL A 80 -8.34 2.95 4.57
N GLY A 81 -8.09 3.05 3.28
CA GLY A 81 -6.79 2.84 2.65
C GLY A 81 -6.15 4.19 2.32
N VAL A 82 -4.83 4.24 2.42
CA VAL A 82 -4.00 5.39 2.07
C VAL A 82 -3.00 4.90 1.03
N ARG A 83 -2.99 5.48 -0.16
CA ARG A 83 -1.89 5.32 -1.10
C ARG A 83 -0.75 6.23 -0.67
N VAL A 84 0.46 5.69 -0.53
CA VAL A 84 1.66 6.40 -0.05
C VAL A 84 2.66 6.69 -1.18
N LEU A 85 2.80 5.75 -2.13
CA LEU A 85 3.68 5.85 -3.30
C LEU A 85 2.89 5.51 -4.57
#